data_AF-A0A6M5Y5C8-F1
#
_entry.id   AF-A0A6M5Y5C8-F1
#
_cell.length_a   1.000
_cell.length_b   1.000
_cell.length_c   1.000
_cell.angle_alpha   90.00
_cell.angle_beta   90.00
_cell.angle_gamma   90.00
#
_symmetry.space_group_name_H-M   'P 1'
#
loop_
_entity.id
_entity.type
_entity.pdbx_description
1 polymer ?
#
loop_
_entity_poly.entity_id
_entity_poly.type
_entity_poly.pdbx_seq_one_letter_code
_entity_poly.pdbx_strand_id
1 'polypeptide(L)'
;MKHINEVISRPSQITHLTGASNYTWVHFRDGATVLLSKPLSYFEEYLPDFVRVHKVAMVNPHYIQQIQSPPRAKTPGSVTLQNGVVLPVSRRRWPDVTDALDRLTRLENSEFTQLANNQRGVGESLRGRVEQETGVPSQLITPPSRQVYAVIKDDVKSLLLQQILQEKWPQCTVRFFANGSSLIDHIALREPPALVLLDIRTVGWNGLNALEELKRDKRLRAIPTVVFISNQSGNDVEVCYATGANSVISQTGSHEEFKNAVERICQYWLNFAALPIARSLRA
;
A
#
# COMPACT_ATOMS: atom_id res chain seq x y z
N MET A 1 11.34 12.43 -22.62
CA MET A 1 11.60 13.65 -21.80
C MET A 1 10.32 14.32 -21.30
N LYS A 2 9.20 14.37 -22.07
CA LYS A 2 7.95 15.05 -21.68
C LYS A 2 7.37 14.61 -20.32
N HIS A 3 7.39 13.32 -19.99
CA HIS A 3 6.81 12.81 -18.73
C HIS A 3 7.56 13.19 -17.44
N ILE A 4 8.88 13.45 -17.47
CA ILE A 4 9.64 13.77 -16.25
C ILE A 4 9.33 15.19 -15.78
N ASN A 5 9.33 16.16 -16.71
CA ASN A 5 9.05 17.55 -16.39
C ASN A 5 7.59 17.75 -15.93
N GLU A 6 6.67 16.98 -16.50
CA GLU A 6 5.25 16.99 -16.09
C GLU A 6 5.08 16.49 -14.65
N VAL A 7 5.77 15.41 -14.26
CA VAL A 7 5.75 14.88 -12.89
C VAL A 7 6.37 15.87 -11.89
N ILE A 8 7.51 16.47 -12.23
CA ILE A 8 8.21 17.44 -11.37
C ILE A 8 7.42 18.76 -11.25
N SER A 9 6.57 19.10 -12.23
CA SER A 9 5.77 20.34 -12.21
C SER A 9 4.70 20.40 -11.12
N ARG A 10 4.41 19.28 -10.44
CA ARG A 10 3.38 19.20 -9.38
C ARG A 10 3.96 18.65 -8.07
N PRO A 11 4.99 19.28 -7.49
CA PRO A 11 5.74 18.73 -6.36
C PRO A 11 4.88 18.58 -5.09
N SER A 12 3.89 19.46 -4.89
CA SER A 12 2.97 19.40 -3.76
C SER A 12 2.07 18.17 -3.75
N GLN A 13 1.88 17.50 -4.90
CA GLN A 13 1.10 16.26 -4.98
C GLN A 13 1.94 15.02 -4.68
N ILE A 14 3.27 15.15 -4.66
CA ILE A 14 4.19 14.04 -4.43
C ILE A 14 4.43 13.92 -2.92
N THR A 15 4.20 12.72 -2.37
CA THR A 15 4.41 12.39 -0.96
C THR A 15 5.83 11.94 -0.70
N HIS A 16 6.36 11.05 -1.54
CA HIS A 16 7.71 10.50 -1.42
C HIS A 16 8.18 9.88 -2.73
N LEU A 17 9.49 9.62 -2.79
CA LEU A 17 10.14 8.93 -3.88
C LEU A 17 10.95 7.75 -3.33
N THR A 18 10.90 6.60 -4.02
CA THR A 18 11.72 5.42 -3.69
C THR A 18 12.61 5.01 -4.85
N GLY A 19 13.89 4.77 -4.56
CA GLY A 19 14.92 4.54 -5.57
C GLY A 19 15.32 3.08 -5.71
N ALA A 20 15.48 2.63 -6.95
CA ALA A 20 16.04 1.35 -7.35
C ALA A 20 17.16 1.57 -8.39
N SER A 21 18.35 1.96 -7.91
CA SER A 21 19.51 2.31 -8.75
C SER A 21 19.18 3.46 -9.72
N ASN A 22 19.09 3.19 -11.03
CA ASN A 22 18.81 4.18 -12.07
C ASN A 22 17.32 4.50 -12.25
N TYR A 23 16.47 3.92 -11.42
CA TYR A 23 15.02 4.14 -11.47
C TYR A 23 14.52 4.72 -10.15
N THR A 24 13.48 5.53 -10.24
CA THR A 24 12.80 6.14 -9.09
C THR A 24 11.30 6.04 -9.27
N TRP A 25 10.63 5.50 -8.27
CA TRP A 25 9.18 5.60 -8.12
C TRP A 25 8.83 6.92 -7.47
N VAL A 26 7.91 7.65 -8.08
CA VAL A 26 7.30 8.87 -7.54
C VAL A 26 5.92 8.51 -7.04
N HIS A 27 5.63 8.76 -5.77
CA HIS A 27 4.37 8.41 -5.12
C HIS A 27 3.56 9.66 -4.85
N PHE A 28 2.33 9.69 -5.32
CA PHE A 28 1.43 10.83 -5.19
C PHE A 28 0.45 10.66 -4.03
N ARG A 29 -0.14 11.76 -3.56
CA ARG A 29 -1.08 11.80 -2.43
C ARG A 29 -2.40 11.08 -2.70
N ASP A 30 -2.78 10.97 -3.97
CA ASP A 30 -3.96 10.24 -4.44
C ASP A 30 -3.70 8.71 -4.55
N GLY A 31 -2.49 8.27 -4.22
CA GLY A 31 -2.05 6.88 -4.32
C GLY A 31 -1.51 6.50 -5.70
N ALA A 32 -1.52 7.40 -6.68
CA ALA A 32 -0.89 7.13 -7.97
C ALA A 32 0.63 6.99 -7.81
N THR A 33 1.24 6.16 -8.65
CA THR A 33 2.70 5.99 -8.69
C THR A 33 3.21 6.02 -10.12
N VAL A 34 4.36 6.66 -10.33
CA VAL A 34 5.01 6.75 -11.64
C VAL A 34 6.46 6.31 -11.52
N LEU A 35 6.90 5.39 -12.38
CA LEU A 35 8.29 4.98 -12.49
C LEU A 35 9.04 5.85 -13.50
N LEU A 36 10.15 6.44 -13.07
CA LEU A 36 11.01 7.27 -13.92
C LEU A 36 12.41 6.66 -14.00
N SER A 37 13.00 6.64 -15.19
CA SER A 37 14.36 6.14 -15.46
C SER A 37 15.44 7.17 -15.09
N LYS A 38 15.33 7.71 -13.88
CA LYS A 38 16.30 8.62 -13.28
C LYS A 38 16.58 8.17 -11.84
N PRO A 39 17.84 8.21 -11.38
CA PRO A 39 18.17 7.88 -10.00
C PRO A 39 17.65 8.95 -9.04
N LEU A 40 17.51 8.62 -7.75
CA LEU A 40 17.09 9.61 -6.74
C LEU A 40 17.99 10.85 -6.68
N SER A 41 19.28 10.73 -7.00
CA SER A 41 20.21 11.87 -7.06
C SER A 41 19.84 12.88 -8.14
N TYR A 42 19.18 12.44 -9.23
CA TYR A 42 18.64 13.37 -10.22
C TYR A 42 17.54 14.22 -9.58
N PHE A 43 16.60 13.61 -8.85
CA PHE A 43 15.48 14.34 -8.27
C PHE A 43 15.86 15.27 -7.12
N GLU A 44 16.97 15.02 -6.41
CA GLU A 44 17.51 15.96 -5.42
C GLU A 44 17.80 17.34 -6.02
N GLU A 45 18.19 17.42 -7.29
CA GLU A 45 18.48 18.68 -7.98
C GLU A 45 17.21 19.45 -8.39
N TYR A 46 16.13 18.72 -8.71
CA TYR A 46 14.88 19.32 -9.24
C TYR A 46 13.75 19.43 -8.21
N LEU A 47 13.90 18.83 -7.03
CA LEU A 47 12.94 18.87 -5.93
C LEU A 47 13.64 19.33 -4.65
N PRO A 48 14.04 20.62 -4.54
CA PRO A 48 14.86 21.11 -3.43
C PRO A 48 14.12 21.06 -2.08
N ASP A 49 12.79 21.10 -2.09
CA ASP A 49 11.96 21.01 -0.88
C ASP A 49 11.85 19.57 -0.35
N PHE A 50 12.31 18.59 -1.11
CA PHE A 50 12.29 17.19 -0.71
C PHE A 50 13.55 16.83 0.06
N VAL A 51 13.37 16.00 1.09
CA VAL A 51 14.47 15.57 1.94
C VAL A 51 14.82 14.13 1.68
N ARG A 52 16.06 13.90 1.29
CA ARG A 52 16.55 12.55 1.05
C ARG A 52 16.84 11.84 2.38
N VAL A 53 15.89 11.06 2.90
CA VAL A 53 16.02 10.33 4.18
C VAL A 53 16.94 9.11 4.12
N HIS A 54 17.09 8.46 2.96
CA HIS A 54 17.84 7.20 2.83
C HIS A 54 18.47 7.04 1.44
N LYS A 55 19.41 6.09 1.30
CA LYS A 55 19.98 5.76 -0.03
C LYS A 55 18.92 5.35 -1.06
N VAL A 56 17.78 4.83 -0.62
CA VAL A 56 16.64 4.44 -1.47
C VAL A 56 15.36 5.24 -1.22
N ALA A 57 15.38 6.33 -0.45
CA ALA A 57 14.15 7.09 -0.18
C ALA A 57 14.40 8.60 -0.04
N MET A 58 13.43 9.36 -0.55
CA MET A 58 13.32 10.82 -0.44
C MET A 58 11.87 11.16 -0.12
N VAL A 59 11.63 12.10 0.79
CA VAL A 59 10.28 12.41 1.29
C VAL A 59 9.96 13.87 1.13
N ASN A 60 8.69 14.18 0.89
CA ASN A 60 8.17 15.52 1.03
C ASN A 60 7.91 15.78 2.53
N PRO A 61 8.58 16.75 3.16
CA PRO A 61 8.43 17.00 4.59
C PRO A 61 7.00 17.36 5.01
N HIS A 62 6.19 17.94 4.12
CA HIS A 62 4.78 18.28 4.41
C HIS A 62 3.89 17.07 4.68
N TYR A 63 4.29 15.88 4.22
CA TYR A 63 3.53 14.64 4.42
C TYR A 63 4.10 13.79 5.55
N ILE A 64 5.08 14.28 6.29
CA ILE A 64 5.61 13.58 7.47
C ILE A 64 4.60 13.70 8.60
N GLN A 65 4.19 12.57 9.17
CA GLN A 65 3.35 12.51 10.36
C GLN A 65 4.19 12.38 11.62
N GLN A 66 5.22 11.53 11.57
CA GLN A 66 6.04 11.23 12.75
C GLN A 66 7.45 10.87 12.32
N ILE A 67 8.42 11.17 13.19
CA ILE A 67 9.79 10.67 13.04
C ILE A 67 10.21 9.98 14.32
N GLN A 68 10.86 8.85 14.16
CA GLN A 68 11.43 8.08 15.24
C GLN A 68 12.95 8.09 15.13
N SER A 69 13.59 8.70 16.14
CA SER A 69 15.04 8.65 16.31
C SER A 69 15.49 7.20 16.49
N PRO A 70 16.68 6.82 15.99
CA PRO A 70 17.16 5.47 16.17
C PRO A 70 17.30 5.15 17.67
N PRO A 71 16.67 4.07 18.17
CA PRO A 71 16.70 3.74 19.60
C PRO A 71 18.07 3.24 20.08
N ARG A 72 18.99 2.90 19.15
CA ARG A 72 20.36 2.44 19.43
C ARG A 72 21.31 2.97 18.35
N ALA A 73 22.60 3.10 18.68
CA ALA A 73 23.62 3.65 17.78
C ALA A 73 23.78 2.92 16.43
N LYS A 74 23.34 1.66 16.30
CA LYS A 74 23.46 0.83 15.09
C LYS A 74 22.16 0.65 14.28
N THR A 75 21.00 1.08 14.78
CA THR A 75 19.74 0.98 14.03
C THR A 75 19.50 2.26 13.20
N PRO A 76 18.82 2.17 12.04
CA PRO A 76 18.32 3.36 11.34
C PRO A 76 17.13 3.94 12.11
N GLY A 77 16.94 5.26 12.00
CA GLY A 77 15.68 5.89 12.41
C GLY A 77 14.58 5.60 11.38
N SER A 78 13.37 6.11 11.59
CA SER A 78 12.28 6.00 10.63
C SER A 78 11.47 7.28 10.53
N VAL A 79 10.93 7.53 9.35
CA VAL A 79 9.92 8.56 9.08
C VAL A 79 8.64 7.83 8.73
N THR A 80 7.55 8.20 9.39
CA THR A 80 6.19 7.78 9.06
C THR A 80 5.49 8.92 8.35
N LEU A 81 4.96 8.65 7.17
CA LEU A 81 4.16 9.60 6.40
C LEU A 81 2.69 9.52 6.80
N GLN A 82 1.92 10.57 6.50
CA GLN A 82 0.48 10.67 6.78
C GLN A 82 -0.36 9.53 6.18
N ASN A 83 0.13 8.89 5.11
CA ASN A 83 -0.49 7.72 4.49
C ASN A 83 -0.07 6.38 5.15
N GLY A 84 0.63 6.42 6.29
CA GLY A 84 1.11 5.26 7.03
C GLY A 84 2.38 4.62 6.48
N VAL A 85 2.95 5.12 5.37
CA VAL A 85 4.20 4.60 4.82
C VAL A 85 5.37 4.92 5.75
N VAL A 86 6.12 3.89 6.13
CA VAL A 86 7.31 4.02 6.98
C VAL A 86 8.57 3.85 6.15
N LEU A 87 9.42 4.88 6.15
CA LEU A 87 10.68 4.90 5.41
C LEU A 87 11.87 4.97 6.38
N PRO A 88 12.93 4.18 6.16
CA PRO A 88 14.10 4.25 7.00
C PRO A 88 14.80 5.59 6.83
N VAL A 89 15.44 6.08 7.89
CA VAL A 89 16.31 7.27 7.87
C VAL A 89 17.74 6.82 8.15
N SER A 90 18.64 7.10 7.21
CA SER A 90 20.07 6.87 7.43
C SER A 90 20.60 7.81 8.52
N ARG A 91 21.37 7.29 9.48
CA ARG A 91 21.98 8.08 10.59
C ARG A 91 22.64 9.38 10.10
N ARG A 92 23.43 9.30 9.03
CA ARG A 92 24.14 10.44 8.43
C ARG A 92 23.24 11.55 7.87
N ARG A 93 21.96 11.25 7.64
CA ARG A 93 20.96 12.18 7.07
C ARG A 93 19.94 12.64 8.09
N TRP A 94 20.09 12.21 9.34
CA TRP A 94 19.24 12.66 10.44
C TRP A 94 19.26 14.19 10.60
N PRO A 95 20.42 14.89 10.54
CA PRO A 95 20.44 16.35 10.64
C PRO A 95 19.62 17.04 9.54
N ASP A 96 19.74 16.57 8.29
CA ASP A 96 19.03 17.12 7.14
C ASP A 96 17.50 17.02 7.30
N VAL A 97 17.04 15.91 7.89
CA VAL A 97 15.62 15.65 8.16
C VAL A 97 15.08 16.55 9.26
N THR A 98 15.82 16.69 10.36
CA THR A 98 15.43 17.60 11.45
C THR A 98 15.42 19.06 11.01
N ASP A 99 16.44 19.50 10.28
CA ASP A 99 16.56 20.89 9.80
C ASP A 99 15.44 21.26 8.82
N ALA A 100 15.03 20.34 7.95
CA ALA A 100 13.90 20.58 7.04
C ALA A 100 12.55 20.72 7.75
N LEU A 101 12.32 19.98 8.84
CA LEU A 101 11.09 20.10 9.64
C LEU A 101 11.09 21.36 10.49
N ASP A 102 12.24 21.73 11.04
CA ASP A 102 12.38 22.99 11.76
C ASP A 102 12.09 24.17 10.83
N ARG A 103 12.52 24.11 9.56
CA ARG A 103 12.15 25.10 8.54
C ARG A 103 10.64 25.14 8.32
N LEU A 104 9.98 24.00 8.11
CA LEU A 104 8.52 23.96 7.92
C LEU A 104 7.77 24.53 9.12
N THR A 105 8.15 24.12 10.33
CA THR A 105 7.51 24.58 11.57
C THR A 105 7.68 26.10 11.74
N ARG A 106 8.82 26.68 11.35
CA ARG A 106 9.03 28.13 11.38
C ARG A 106 8.20 28.87 10.32
N LEU A 107 8.07 28.31 9.12
CA LEU A 107 7.27 28.89 8.04
C LEU A 107 5.78 28.93 8.41
N GLU A 108 5.22 27.83 8.93
CA GLU A 108 3.84 27.77 9.39
C GLU A 108 3.57 28.80 10.50
N ASN A 109 4.44 28.90 11.50
CA ASN A 109 4.31 29.88 12.56
C ASN A 109 4.43 31.35 12.08
N SER A 110 5.18 31.60 11.00
CA SER A 110 5.32 32.94 10.41
C SER A 110 4.08 33.37 9.61
N GLU A 111 3.40 32.45 8.92
CA GLU A 111 2.12 32.71 8.24
C GLU A 111 0.99 33.01 9.24
N PHE A 112 0.94 32.27 10.36
CA PHE A 112 0.02 32.57 11.46
C PHE A 112 0.28 33.94 12.10
N THR A 113 1.55 34.36 12.20
CA THR A 113 1.91 35.68 12.74
C THR A 113 1.53 36.83 11.80
N GLN A 114 1.57 36.62 10.47
CA GLN A 114 1.11 37.60 9.49
C GLN A 114 -0.43 37.69 9.41
N LEU A 115 -1.14 36.56 9.52
CA LEU A 115 -2.61 36.52 9.55
C LEU A 115 -3.18 37.15 10.84
N ALA A 116 -2.53 36.95 11.99
CA ALA A 116 -2.94 37.55 13.27
C ALA A 116 -2.72 39.07 13.31
N ASN A 117 -1.71 39.59 12.60
CA ASN A 117 -1.46 41.05 12.51
C ASN A 117 -2.39 41.77 11.52
N ASN A 118 -2.93 41.06 10.52
CA ASN A 118 -3.87 41.63 9.55
C ASN A 118 -5.34 41.62 9.98
N GLN A 119 -5.68 41.08 11.16
CA GLN A 119 -7.04 41.09 11.72
C GLN A 119 -7.22 42.00 12.94
N ARG A 120 -6.24 42.85 13.28
CA ARG A 120 -6.44 43.95 14.26
C ARG A 120 -6.80 45.24 13.55
N GLY A 121 -8.02 45.26 13.03
CA GLY A 121 -8.62 46.44 12.41
C GLY A 121 -10.08 46.17 12.16
N VAL A 122 -10.88 46.26 13.22
CA VAL A 122 -12.30 46.66 13.30
C VAL A 122 -12.97 45.93 14.47
N GLY A 123 -13.32 46.70 15.50
CA GLY A 123 -14.62 46.61 16.16
C GLY A 123 -14.76 45.66 17.35
N GLU A 124 -14.54 46.20 18.55
CA GLU A 124 -15.13 45.72 19.80
C GLU A 124 -16.66 45.55 19.70
N SER A 125 -17.17 44.47 20.27
CA SER A 125 -18.34 44.40 21.16
C SER A 125 -19.14 43.12 20.90
N LEU A 126 -19.06 42.16 21.84
CA LEU A 126 -20.19 41.73 22.66
C LEU A 126 -19.79 40.46 23.43
N ARG A 127 -19.69 40.62 24.75
CA ARG A 127 -19.70 39.54 25.73
C ARG A 127 -21.06 38.86 25.69
N GLY A 128 -21.04 37.53 25.69
CA GLY A 128 -22.05 36.71 26.32
C GLY A 128 -22.89 35.84 25.38
N ARG A 129 -22.60 34.54 25.38
CA ARG A 129 -23.52 33.50 25.84
C ARG A 129 -22.88 32.13 25.63
N VAL A 130 -22.85 31.37 26.72
CA VAL A 130 -22.78 29.91 26.71
C VAL A 130 -24.07 29.42 26.06
N GLU A 131 -23.96 28.64 24.98
CA GLU A 131 -24.75 27.42 24.74
C GLU A 131 -24.39 26.79 23.38
N GLN A 132 -23.97 25.53 23.47
CA GLN A 132 -24.26 24.40 22.58
C GLN A 132 -24.18 24.62 21.05
N GLU A 133 -23.18 24.00 20.41
CA GLU A 133 -23.40 23.35 19.11
C GLU A 133 -22.44 22.17 18.88
N THR A 134 -23.03 20.98 19.01
CA THR A 134 -22.82 19.77 18.20
C THR A 134 -21.39 19.28 17.97
N GLY A 135 -21.07 18.19 18.68
CA GLY A 135 -19.96 17.32 18.34
C GLY A 135 -20.05 16.82 16.91
N VAL A 136 -18.99 17.06 16.15
CA VAL A 136 -18.66 16.27 14.98
C VAL A 136 -18.05 14.98 15.52
N PRO A 137 -18.63 13.79 15.29
CA PRO A 137 -17.94 12.55 15.62
C PRO A 137 -16.69 12.51 14.75
N SER A 138 -15.53 12.40 15.37
CA SER A 138 -14.31 11.91 14.73
C SER A 138 -14.59 10.50 14.23
N GLN A 139 -15.25 10.38 13.07
CA GLN A 139 -15.24 9.13 12.33
C GLN A 139 -13.79 8.93 11.90
N LEU A 140 -13.09 8.07 12.64
CA LEU A 140 -11.93 7.35 12.15
C LEU A 140 -12.31 6.79 10.79
N ILE A 141 -11.96 7.50 9.71
CA ILE A 141 -12.05 6.98 8.35
C ILE A 141 -11.06 5.83 8.34
N THR A 142 -11.58 4.63 8.59
CA THR A 142 -10.81 3.41 8.52
C THR A 142 -10.37 3.30 7.06
N PRO A 143 -9.06 3.18 6.74
CA PRO A 143 -8.66 2.96 5.36
C PRO A 143 -9.43 1.76 4.80
N PRO A 144 -9.92 1.81 3.55
CA PRO A 144 -10.77 0.75 3.02
C PRO A 144 -10.02 -0.57 3.15
N SER A 145 -10.61 -1.52 3.87
CA SER A 145 -10.00 -2.82 4.13
C SER A 145 -9.81 -3.56 2.81
N ARG A 146 -8.55 -3.76 2.41
CA ARG A 146 -8.25 -4.50 1.17
C ARG A 146 -8.62 -5.96 1.37
N GLN A 147 -9.50 -6.47 0.53
CA GLN A 147 -9.95 -7.85 0.64
C GLN A 147 -8.97 -8.80 -0.04
N VAL A 148 -8.56 -9.85 0.66
CA VAL A 148 -7.86 -11.01 0.11
C VAL A 148 -8.84 -12.16 0.14
N TYR A 149 -9.13 -12.75 -1.02
CA TYR A 149 -10.01 -13.91 -1.08
C TYR A 149 -9.17 -15.16 -1.18
N ALA A 150 -9.46 -16.12 -0.32
CA ALA A 150 -8.70 -17.35 -0.23
C ALA A 150 -9.63 -18.54 -0.34
N VAL A 151 -9.19 -19.54 -1.07
CA VAL A 151 -9.87 -20.81 -1.15
C VAL A 151 -8.85 -21.90 -0.84
N ILE A 152 -8.83 -22.27 0.44
CA ILE A 152 -7.85 -23.16 1.06
C ILE A 152 -8.64 -24.13 1.93
N LYS A 153 -8.50 -25.43 1.67
CA LYS A 153 -9.23 -26.47 2.40
C LYS A 153 -8.58 -26.89 3.72
N ASP A 154 -7.31 -26.57 3.89
CA ASP A 154 -6.53 -26.92 5.06
C ASP A 154 -6.77 -25.88 6.16
N ASP A 155 -7.41 -26.30 7.26
CA ASP A 155 -7.78 -25.41 8.38
C ASP A 155 -6.57 -24.78 9.05
N VAL A 156 -5.45 -25.51 9.16
CA VAL A 156 -4.22 -25.01 9.76
C VAL A 156 -3.61 -23.93 8.87
N LYS A 157 -3.53 -24.17 7.55
CA LYS A 157 -3.07 -23.16 6.58
C LYS A 157 -3.99 -21.95 6.53
N SER A 158 -5.29 -22.15 6.65
CA SER A 158 -6.27 -21.05 6.72
C SER A 158 -6.03 -20.18 7.95
N LEU A 159 -5.84 -20.79 9.12
CA LEU A 159 -5.50 -20.07 10.35
C LEU A 159 -4.17 -19.32 10.23
N LEU A 160 -3.14 -19.97 9.66
CA LEU A 160 -1.83 -19.35 9.43
C LEU A 160 -1.93 -18.12 8.51
N LEU A 161 -2.66 -18.22 7.40
CA LEU A 161 -2.89 -17.09 6.49
C LEU A 161 -3.58 -15.94 7.22
N GLN A 162 -4.63 -16.25 7.99
CA GLN A 162 -5.35 -15.25 8.76
C GLN A 162 -4.45 -14.55 9.79
N GLN A 163 -3.66 -15.31 10.54
CA GLN A 163 -2.72 -14.77 11.52
C GLN A 163 -1.67 -13.88 10.86
N ILE A 164 -1.06 -14.33 9.76
CA ILE A 164 -0.05 -13.56 9.02
C ILE A 164 -0.63 -12.22 8.54
N LEU A 165 -1.84 -12.22 7.98
CA LEU A 165 -2.48 -10.99 7.53
C LEU A 165 -2.83 -10.07 8.70
N GLN A 166 -3.37 -10.59 9.81
CA GLN A 166 -3.67 -9.78 10.98
C GLN A 166 -2.43 -9.14 11.61
N GLU A 167 -1.32 -9.88 11.70
CA GLU A 167 -0.09 -9.40 12.33
C GLU A 167 0.71 -8.44 11.44
N LYS A 168 0.81 -8.74 10.14
CA LYS A 168 1.73 -8.04 9.23
C LYS A 168 1.04 -7.14 8.20
N TRP A 169 -0.25 -7.33 7.96
CA TRP A 169 -1.06 -6.54 7.03
C TRP A 169 -2.44 -6.18 7.62
N PRO A 170 -2.51 -5.43 8.74
CA PRO A 170 -3.77 -5.12 9.43
C PRO A 170 -4.78 -4.32 8.58
N GLN A 171 -4.31 -3.68 7.50
CA GLN A 171 -5.14 -3.02 6.49
C GLN A 171 -5.83 -3.98 5.51
N CYS A 172 -5.51 -5.27 5.56
CA CYS A 172 -6.06 -6.30 4.71
C CYS A 172 -6.95 -7.26 5.53
N THR A 173 -8.04 -7.71 4.93
CA THR A 173 -8.90 -8.74 5.54
C THR A 173 -8.96 -9.94 4.62
N VAL A 174 -8.78 -11.14 5.17
CA VAL A 174 -8.99 -12.38 4.41
C VAL A 174 -10.42 -12.87 4.54
N ARG A 175 -11.00 -13.31 3.42
CA ARG A 175 -12.25 -14.06 3.39
C ARG A 175 -11.98 -15.43 2.77
N PHE A 176 -12.38 -16.46 3.50
CA PHE A 176 -12.27 -17.84 3.06
C PHE A 176 -13.55 -18.29 2.35
N PHE A 177 -13.38 -19.12 1.33
CA PHE A 177 -14.46 -19.75 0.59
C PHE A 177 -14.28 -21.27 0.62
N ALA A 178 -15.40 -22.00 0.59
CA ALA A 178 -15.37 -23.47 0.61
C ALA A 178 -15.04 -24.06 -0.78
N ASN A 179 -15.39 -23.35 -1.85
CA ASN A 179 -15.22 -23.77 -3.23
C ASN A 179 -15.14 -22.57 -4.19
N GLY A 180 -14.68 -22.83 -5.42
CA GLY A 180 -14.61 -21.87 -6.51
C GLY A 180 -15.95 -21.19 -6.80
N SER A 181 -17.05 -21.93 -6.83
CA SER A 181 -18.38 -21.36 -7.12
C SER A 181 -18.78 -20.30 -6.09
N SER A 182 -18.62 -20.58 -4.80
CA SER A 182 -18.89 -19.60 -3.73
C SER A 182 -18.00 -18.36 -3.79
N LEU A 183 -16.77 -18.49 -4.30
CA LEU A 183 -15.88 -17.36 -4.57
C LEU A 183 -16.42 -16.51 -5.72
N ILE A 184 -16.79 -17.14 -6.84
CA ILE A 184 -17.27 -16.47 -8.05
C ILE A 184 -18.59 -15.76 -7.80
N ASP A 185 -19.56 -16.44 -7.18
CA ASP A 185 -20.86 -15.87 -6.81
C ASP A 185 -20.68 -14.64 -5.92
N HIS A 186 -19.71 -14.69 -5.01
CA HIS A 186 -19.44 -13.57 -4.12
C HIS A 186 -18.80 -12.38 -4.83
N ILE A 187 -17.76 -12.63 -5.65
CA ILE A 187 -17.06 -11.57 -6.40
C ILE A 187 -18.02 -10.87 -7.36
N ALA A 188 -18.93 -11.61 -8.00
CA ALA A 188 -19.87 -11.05 -8.97
C ALA A 188 -20.83 -10.00 -8.35
N LEU A 189 -21.06 -10.07 -7.03
CA LEU A 189 -22.03 -9.24 -6.31
C LEU A 189 -21.39 -8.13 -5.46
N ARG A 190 -20.06 -8.05 -5.39
CA ARG A 190 -19.32 -7.21 -4.43
C ARG A 190 -18.11 -6.54 -5.07
N GLU A 191 -17.34 -5.79 -4.28
CA GLU A 191 -16.09 -5.20 -4.76
C GLU A 191 -15.04 -6.30 -5.01
N PRO A 192 -14.27 -6.21 -6.12
CA PRO A 192 -13.20 -7.15 -6.41
C PRO A 192 -12.13 -7.17 -5.30
N PRO A 193 -11.62 -8.35 -4.91
CA PRO A 193 -10.51 -8.43 -3.98
C PRO A 193 -9.22 -7.88 -4.61
N ALA A 194 -8.31 -7.44 -3.74
CA ALA A 194 -6.95 -7.06 -4.09
C ALA A 194 -6.12 -8.26 -4.59
N LEU A 195 -6.44 -9.46 -4.08
CA LEU A 195 -5.71 -10.69 -4.38
C LEU A 195 -6.63 -11.91 -4.15
N VAL A 196 -6.52 -12.90 -5.04
CA VAL A 196 -7.12 -14.23 -4.87
C VAL A 196 -6.02 -15.26 -4.67
N LEU A 197 -6.16 -16.09 -3.65
CA LEU A 197 -5.31 -17.25 -3.36
C LEU A 197 -6.12 -18.52 -3.58
N LEU A 198 -5.70 -19.37 -4.53
CA LEU A 198 -6.35 -20.64 -4.84
C LEU A 198 -5.43 -21.80 -4.48
N ASP A 199 -5.86 -22.68 -3.58
CA ASP A 199 -5.17 -23.95 -3.32
C ASP A 199 -5.84 -25.08 -4.09
N ILE A 200 -5.19 -25.57 -5.15
CA ILE A 200 -5.76 -26.62 -6.03
C ILE A 200 -5.21 -28.00 -5.73
N ARG A 201 -4.43 -28.15 -4.66
CA ARG A 201 -3.76 -29.41 -4.28
C ARG A 201 -4.73 -30.50 -3.82
N THR A 202 -5.94 -30.12 -3.44
CA THR A 202 -6.92 -31.10 -2.96
C THR A 202 -7.65 -31.78 -4.11
N VAL A 203 -7.53 -33.11 -4.18
CA VAL A 203 -8.22 -33.97 -5.16
C VAL A 203 -9.75 -33.78 -5.08
N GLY A 204 -10.41 -33.79 -6.24
CA GLY A 204 -11.87 -33.62 -6.35
C GLY A 204 -12.34 -32.17 -6.21
N TRP A 205 -11.40 -31.22 -6.27
CA TRP A 205 -11.69 -29.81 -6.10
C TRP A 205 -11.40 -29.03 -7.38
N ASN A 206 -12.41 -28.29 -7.86
CA ASN A 206 -12.37 -27.59 -9.15
C ASN A 206 -11.69 -26.22 -9.06
N GLY A 207 -10.52 -26.16 -8.43
CA GLY A 207 -9.77 -24.90 -8.28
C GLY A 207 -9.29 -24.33 -9.62
N LEU A 208 -8.99 -25.20 -10.58
CA LEU A 208 -8.69 -24.78 -11.95
C LEU A 208 -9.92 -24.19 -12.65
N ASN A 209 -11.12 -24.73 -12.43
CA ASN A 209 -12.34 -24.15 -13.00
C ASN A 209 -12.62 -22.77 -12.38
N ALA A 210 -12.34 -22.57 -11.09
CA ALA A 210 -12.46 -21.26 -10.45
C ALA A 210 -11.52 -20.23 -11.11
N LEU A 211 -10.28 -20.64 -11.41
CA LEU A 211 -9.35 -19.80 -12.17
C LEU A 211 -9.89 -19.52 -13.57
N GLU A 212 -10.37 -20.54 -14.29
CA GLU A 212 -10.94 -20.38 -15.63
C GLU A 212 -12.13 -19.41 -15.63
N GLU A 213 -13.06 -19.54 -14.69
CA GLU A 213 -14.21 -18.65 -14.54
C GLU A 213 -13.78 -17.21 -14.23
N LEU A 214 -12.82 -17.02 -13.31
CA LEU A 214 -12.24 -15.70 -13.01
C LEU A 214 -11.62 -15.06 -14.26
N LYS A 215 -10.86 -15.83 -15.04
CA LYS A 215 -10.09 -15.31 -16.18
C LYS A 215 -10.92 -15.16 -17.44
N ARG A 216 -12.05 -15.87 -17.55
CA ARG A 216 -13.03 -15.72 -18.64
C ARG A 216 -13.87 -14.45 -18.52
N ASP A 217 -14.24 -14.04 -17.30
CA ASP A 217 -15.02 -12.81 -17.10
C ASP A 217 -14.13 -11.57 -17.28
N LYS A 218 -14.46 -10.71 -18.26
CA LYS A 218 -13.72 -9.47 -18.57
C LYS A 218 -13.58 -8.52 -17.38
N ARG A 219 -14.53 -8.56 -16.45
CA ARG A 219 -14.54 -7.73 -15.23
C ARG A 219 -13.62 -8.29 -14.16
N LEU A 220 -13.47 -9.61 -14.10
CA LEU A 220 -12.76 -10.31 -13.02
C LEU A 220 -11.34 -10.71 -13.42
N ARG A 221 -11.05 -10.86 -14.72
CA ARG A 221 -9.77 -11.39 -15.21
C ARG A 221 -8.54 -10.59 -14.78
N ALA A 222 -8.72 -9.30 -14.49
CA ALA A 222 -7.66 -8.43 -14.02
C ALA A 222 -7.26 -8.72 -12.57
N ILE A 223 -8.12 -9.34 -11.76
CA ILE A 223 -7.85 -9.66 -10.36
C ILE A 223 -6.62 -10.57 -10.30
N PRO A 224 -5.57 -10.17 -9.55
CA PRO A 224 -4.41 -11.03 -9.35
C PRO A 224 -4.79 -12.34 -8.68
N THR A 225 -4.42 -13.45 -9.30
CA THR A 225 -4.74 -14.79 -8.81
C THR A 225 -3.46 -15.60 -8.69
N VAL A 226 -3.13 -15.98 -7.45
CA VAL A 226 -1.98 -16.84 -7.13
C VAL A 226 -2.50 -18.23 -6.80
N VAL A 227 -1.90 -19.23 -7.44
CA VAL A 227 -2.33 -20.62 -7.35
C VAL A 227 -1.26 -21.43 -6.61
N PHE A 228 -1.67 -22.21 -5.61
CA PHE A 228 -0.84 -23.19 -4.95
C PHE A 228 -1.08 -24.57 -5.56
N ILE A 229 0.00 -25.23 -5.95
CA ILE A 229 0.02 -26.60 -6.48
C ILE A 229 0.97 -27.47 -5.65
N SER A 230 0.89 -28.78 -5.85
CA SER A 230 1.79 -29.73 -5.19
C SER A 230 3.17 -29.71 -5.88
N ASN A 231 4.21 -30.26 -5.24
CA ASN A 231 5.53 -30.38 -5.87
C ASN A 231 5.63 -31.48 -6.94
N GLN A 232 4.59 -32.32 -7.10
CA GLN A 232 4.58 -33.46 -8.03
C GLN A 232 3.60 -33.30 -9.20
N SER A 233 3.09 -32.08 -9.43
CA SER A 233 1.94 -31.84 -10.29
C SER A 233 2.27 -31.64 -11.78
N GLY A 234 3.21 -32.43 -12.33
CA GLY A 234 3.50 -32.53 -13.77
C GLY A 234 3.27 -31.24 -14.58
N ASN A 235 2.29 -31.27 -15.49
CA ASN A 235 1.91 -30.19 -16.41
C ASN A 235 1.00 -29.11 -15.78
N ASP A 236 0.66 -29.21 -14.48
CA ASP A 236 -0.28 -28.29 -13.84
C ASP A 236 0.28 -26.87 -13.75
N VAL A 237 1.61 -26.72 -13.72
CA VAL A 237 2.26 -25.40 -13.78
C VAL A 237 1.90 -24.71 -15.09
N GLU A 238 2.14 -25.39 -16.22
CA GLU A 238 1.84 -24.87 -17.56
C GLU A 238 0.35 -24.62 -17.72
N VAL A 239 -0.50 -25.56 -17.27
CA VAL A 239 -1.96 -25.41 -17.33
C VAL A 239 -2.42 -24.19 -16.52
N CYS A 240 -1.94 -24.00 -15.29
CA CYS A 240 -2.33 -22.84 -14.48
C CYS A 240 -1.93 -21.51 -15.14
N TYR A 241 -0.71 -21.42 -15.69
CA TYR A 241 -0.29 -20.22 -16.40
C TYR A 241 -1.07 -20.02 -17.71
N ALA A 242 -1.34 -21.07 -18.48
CA ALA A 242 -2.12 -21.02 -19.71
C ALA A 242 -3.57 -20.55 -19.45
N THR A 243 -4.16 -20.95 -18.32
CA THR A 243 -5.49 -20.50 -17.88
C THR A 243 -5.48 -19.04 -17.38
N GLY A 244 -4.31 -18.48 -17.07
CA GLY A 244 -4.14 -17.07 -16.72
C GLY A 244 -3.81 -16.79 -15.25
N ALA A 245 -3.28 -17.77 -14.51
CA ALA A 245 -2.71 -17.52 -13.19
C ALA A 245 -1.59 -16.47 -13.28
N ASN A 246 -1.53 -15.57 -12.29
CA ASN A 246 -0.50 -14.55 -12.22
C ASN A 246 0.79 -15.08 -11.59
N SER A 247 0.67 -16.07 -10.71
CA SER A 247 1.80 -16.82 -10.16
C SER A 247 1.34 -18.20 -9.73
N VAL A 248 2.21 -19.19 -9.94
CA VAL A 248 2.00 -20.57 -9.49
C VAL A 248 3.08 -20.94 -8.49
N ILE A 249 2.67 -21.39 -7.31
CA ILE A 249 3.52 -21.69 -6.18
C ILE A 249 3.47 -23.20 -5.93
N SER A 250 4.59 -23.86 -6.21
CA SER A 250 4.77 -25.28 -5.95
C SER A 250 5.26 -25.49 -4.51
N GLN A 251 4.58 -26.34 -3.74
CA GLN A 251 4.95 -26.63 -2.35
C GLN A 251 4.85 -28.12 -2.00
N THR A 252 5.64 -28.55 -1.01
CA THR A 252 5.62 -29.94 -0.50
C THR A 252 4.47 -30.21 0.47
N GLY A 253 3.85 -29.15 1.01
CA GLY A 253 2.69 -29.23 1.91
C GLY A 253 2.97 -28.86 3.37
N SER A 254 4.23 -28.62 3.75
CA SER A 254 4.59 -28.21 5.12
C SER A 254 4.04 -26.81 5.49
N HIS A 255 3.71 -26.62 6.76
CA HIS A 255 3.17 -25.35 7.26
C HIS A 255 4.19 -24.21 7.22
N GLU A 256 5.48 -24.50 7.48
CA GLU A 256 6.55 -23.50 7.41
C GLU A 256 6.80 -23.01 5.98
N GLU A 257 6.79 -23.91 4.99
CA GLU A 257 6.86 -23.50 3.58
C GLU A 257 5.64 -22.67 3.18
N PHE A 258 4.45 -23.07 3.64
CA PHE A 258 3.22 -22.32 3.42
C PHE A 258 3.31 -20.90 3.97
N LYS A 259 3.72 -20.75 5.24
CA LYS A 259 3.92 -19.45 5.89
C LYS A 259 4.90 -18.58 5.13
N ASN A 260 6.08 -19.10 4.81
CA ASN A 260 7.11 -18.36 4.07
C ASN A 260 6.63 -17.94 2.67
N ALA A 261 5.88 -18.80 1.98
CA ALA A 261 5.30 -18.46 0.69
C ALA A 261 4.25 -17.36 0.81
N VAL A 262 3.30 -17.47 1.73
CA VAL A 262 2.26 -16.47 1.97
C VAL A 262 2.87 -15.11 2.31
N GLU A 263 3.87 -15.06 3.19
CA GLU A 263 4.54 -13.80 3.52
C GLU A 263 5.17 -13.14 2.28
N ARG A 264 5.83 -13.92 1.43
CA ARG A 264 6.43 -13.41 0.18
C ARG A 264 5.37 -12.98 -0.83
N ILE A 265 4.27 -13.72 -0.93
CA ILE A 265 3.12 -13.40 -1.78
C ILE A 265 2.50 -12.08 -1.34
N CYS A 266 2.19 -11.92 -0.05
CA CYS A 266 1.61 -10.70 0.49
C CYS A 266 2.58 -9.51 0.33
N GLN A 267 3.87 -9.71 0.63
CA GLN A 267 4.88 -8.68 0.44
C GLN A 267 4.99 -8.22 -1.02
N TYR A 268 4.92 -9.16 -1.96
CA TYR A 268 4.95 -8.81 -3.37
C TYR A 268 3.63 -8.17 -3.80
N TRP A 269 2.50 -8.85 -3.69
CA TRP A 269 1.23 -8.41 -4.26
C TRP A 269 0.59 -7.24 -3.52
N LEU A 270 0.63 -7.23 -2.19
CA LEU A 270 -0.10 -6.24 -1.39
C LEU A 270 0.73 -4.98 -1.09
N ASN A 271 2.05 -5.06 -1.24
CA ASN A 271 2.96 -3.97 -0.92
C ASN A 271 3.86 -3.51 -2.09
N PHE A 272 4.31 -4.41 -2.96
CA PHE A 272 5.22 -4.05 -4.06
C PHE A 272 4.53 -3.87 -5.41
N ALA A 273 3.60 -4.76 -5.76
CA ALA A 273 2.90 -4.76 -7.03
C ALA A 273 1.87 -3.63 -7.07
N ALA A 274 1.81 -2.92 -8.20
CA ALA A 274 0.68 -2.07 -8.50
C ALA A 274 -0.52 -2.96 -8.85
N LEU A 275 -1.53 -2.96 -7.99
CA LEU A 275 -2.75 -3.75 -8.21
C LEU A 275 -3.67 -3.01 -9.19
N PRO A 276 -4.38 -3.74 -10.06
CA PRO A 276 -5.34 -3.12 -10.97
C PRO A 276 -6.45 -2.44 -10.16
N ILE A 277 -6.82 -1.22 -10.58
CA ILE A 277 -7.91 -0.49 -9.95
C ILE A 277 -9.19 -1.27 -10.23
N ALA A 278 -9.75 -1.86 -9.18
CA ALA A 278 -11.08 -2.43 -9.19
C ALA A 278 -12.08 -1.30 -9.48
N ARG A 279 -12.47 -1.12 -10.75
CA ARG A 279 -13.65 -0.31 -11.05
C ARG A 279 -14.82 -1.01 -10.37
N SER A 280 -15.53 -0.28 -9.50
CA SER A 280 -16.79 -0.71 -8.90
C SER A 280 -17.65 -1.43 -9.95
N LEU A 281 -18.12 -2.64 -9.64
CA LEU A 281 -18.96 -3.46 -10.54
C LEU A 281 -20.35 -2.85 -10.82
N ARG A 282 -20.61 -1.62 -10.37
CA ARG A 282 -21.87 -0.90 -10.63
C ARG A 282 -21.87 -0.37 -12.07
N ALA A 283 -22.41 -1.19 -12.97
CA ALA A 283 -23.10 -0.71 -14.17
C ALA A 283 -24.50 -0.22 -13.79
#